data_AF-A0A2V7XEI7-F1
#
_entry.id   AF-A0A2V7XEI7-F1
#
_cell.length_a   1.000
_cell.length_b   1.000
_cell.length_c   1.000
_cell.angle_alpha   90.00
_cell.angle_beta   90.00
_cell.angle_gamma   90.00
#
_symmetry.space_group_name_H-M   'P 1'
#
loop_
_entity.id
_entity.type
_entity.pdbx_description
1 polymer ?
#
loop_
_entity_poly.entity_id
_entity_poly.type
_entity_poly.pdbx_seq_one_letter_code
_entity_poly.pdbx_strand_id
1 'polypeptide(L)'
;MVNQRWKLEDQKKTRIAAVCTEPSTSAQQKHDKIQQIQVETDQAIARLIPIKERKTFDQCQAEVERSRPHPAGGKELGPCGGIIPEDDTSNGAEEHSH
;
A
#
# COMPACT_ATOMS: atom_id res chain seq x y z
N MET A 1 10.25 -1.17 -19.92
CA MET A 1 10.64 -1.40 -18.50
C MET A 1 9.48 -1.82 -17.58
N VAL A 2 8.20 -1.58 -17.91
CA VAL A 2 7.04 -2.00 -17.08
C VAL A 2 7.00 -3.52 -16.78
N ASN A 3 7.49 -4.35 -17.71
CA ASN A 3 7.45 -5.81 -17.61
C ASN A 3 8.32 -6.37 -16.45
N GLN A 4 9.51 -5.82 -16.19
CA GLN A 4 10.40 -6.34 -15.14
C GLN A 4 9.90 -6.05 -13.72
N ARG A 5 9.35 -4.85 -13.49
CA ARG A 5 8.76 -4.53 -12.18
C ARG A 5 7.57 -5.44 -11.89
N TRP A 6 6.67 -5.58 -12.85
CA TRP A 6 5.50 -6.45 -12.71
C TRP A 6 5.91 -7.90 -12.40
N LYS A 7 6.94 -8.42 -13.08
CA LYS A 7 7.48 -9.76 -12.81
C LYS A 7 7.98 -9.93 -11.38
N LEU A 8 8.67 -8.93 -10.83
CA LEU A 8 9.13 -8.96 -9.42
C LEU A 8 7.95 -8.93 -8.44
N GLU A 9 6.93 -8.10 -8.70
CA GLU A 9 5.73 -8.03 -7.88
C GLU A 9 4.90 -9.33 -7.94
N ASP A 10 4.82 -9.98 -9.10
CA ASP A 10 4.15 -11.27 -9.29
C ASP A 10 4.90 -12.42 -8.59
N GLN A 11 6.23 -12.44 -8.70
CA GLN A 11 7.08 -13.36 -7.95
C GLN A 11 6.94 -13.17 -6.44
N LYS A 12 6.84 -11.93 -5.97
CA LYS A 12 6.59 -11.62 -4.55
C LYS A 12 5.31 -12.30 -4.06
N LYS A 13 4.20 -12.16 -4.79
CA LYS A 13 2.91 -12.77 -4.44
C LYS A 13 3.02 -14.29 -4.34
N THR A 14 3.69 -14.92 -5.31
CA THR A 14 3.91 -16.37 -5.34
C THR A 14 4.73 -16.84 -4.13
N ARG A 15 5.81 -16.11 -3.78
CA ARG A 15 6.65 -16.43 -2.61
C ARG A 15 5.89 -16.28 -1.29
N ILE A 16 5.07 -15.23 -1.15
CA ILE A 16 4.22 -15.03 0.03
C ILE A 16 3.20 -16.17 0.15
N ALA A 17 2.53 -16.53 -0.94
CA ALA A 17 1.57 -17.64 -0.95
C ALA A 17 2.22 -18.95 -0.49
N ALA A 18 3.44 -19.24 -0.96
CA ALA A 18 4.19 -20.41 -0.53
C ALA A 18 4.45 -20.42 0.98
N VAL A 19 4.90 -19.29 1.56
CA VAL A 19 5.12 -19.15 3.01
C VAL A 19 3.82 -19.33 3.80
N CYS A 20 2.70 -18.80 3.31
CA CYS A 20 1.40 -18.98 3.96
C CYS A 20 0.99 -20.46 4.03
N THR A 21 1.28 -21.22 2.97
CA THR A 21 0.97 -22.65 2.87
C THR A 21 2.00 -23.58 3.54
N GLU A 22 3.14 -23.07 4.03
CA GLU A 22 4.13 -23.90 4.74
C GLU A 22 3.51 -24.47 6.04
N PRO A 23 3.46 -25.80 6.22
CA PRO A 23 2.84 -26.40 7.40
C PRO A 23 3.76 -26.43 8.62
N SER A 24 5.08 -26.23 8.43
CA SER A 24 6.12 -26.40 9.46
C SER A 24 6.61 -25.10 10.10
N THR A 25 6.05 -23.95 9.73
CA THR A 25 6.45 -22.63 10.25
C THR A 25 5.39 -22.06 11.20
N SER A 26 5.84 -21.53 12.34
CA SER A 26 4.96 -20.80 13.25
C SER A 26 4.47 -19.50 12.60
N ALA A 27 3.36 -18.94 13.10
CA ALA A 27 2.80 -17.70 12.58
C ALA A 27 3.81 -16.54 12.59
N GLN A 28 4.62 -16.44 13.64
CA GLN A 28 5.66 -15.42 13.75
C GLN A 28 6.74 -15.60 12.68
N GLN A 29 7.22 -16.83 12.49
CA GLN A 29 8.22 -17.12 11.44
C GLN A 29 7.69 -16.87 10.03
N LYS A 30 6.39 -17.10 9.79
CA LYS A 30 5.75 -16.74 8.52
C LYS A 30 5.75 -15.23 8.33
N HIS A 31 5.41 -14.48 9.37
CA HIS A 31 5.42 -13.02 9.31
C HIS A 31 6.82 -12.47 9.01
N ASP A 32 7.86 -12.96 9.70
CA ASP A 32 9.25 -12.54 9.48
C ASP A 32 9.72 -12.87 8.05
N LYS A 33 9.40 -14.07 7.55
CA LYS A 33 9.68 -14.47 6.15
C LYS A 33 8.97 -13.55 5.14
N ILE A 34 7.72 -13.17 5.38
CA ILE A 34 6.97 -12.28 4.50
C ILE A 34 7.59 -10.89 4.49
N GLN A 35 8.00 -10.35 5.65
CA GLN A 35 8.71 -9.08 5.76
C GLN A 35 10.01 -9.10 4.96
N GLN A 36 10.79 -10.19 5.07
CA GLN A 36 12.02 -10.34 4.30
C GLN A 36 11.76 -10.36 2.78
N ILE A 37 10.73 -11.09 2.33
CA ILE A 37 10.32 -11.14 0.92
C ILE A 37 9.96 -9.74 0.40
N GLN A 38 9.29 -8.92 1.21
CA GLN A 38 8.94 -7.55 0.85
C GLN A 38 10.19 -6.69 0.66
N VAL A 39 11.09 -6.67 1.65
CA VAL A 39 12.34 -5.88 1.60
C VAL A 39 13.20 -6.27 0.39
N GLU A 40 13.38 -7.56 0.13
CA GLU A 40 14.15 -8.05 -1.03
C GLU A 40 13.53 -7.61 -2.36
N THR A 41 12.20 -7.67 -2.47
CA THR A 41 11.49 -7.28 -3.69
C THR A 41 11.61 -5.78 -3.92
N ASP A 42 11.47 -4.96 -2.88
CA ASP A 42 11.56 -3.51 -2.99
C ASP A 42 12.97 -3.07 -3.38
N GLN A 43 14.01 -3.73 -2.85
CA GLN A 43 15.39 -3.52 -3.30
C GLN A 43 15.60 -3.92 -4.77
N ALA A 44 15.00 -5.02 -5.23
CA ALA A 44 15.11 -5.46 -6.61
C ALA A 44 14.39 -4.48 -7.56
N ILE A 45 13.18 -4.03 -7.22
CA ILE A 45 12.44 -2.99 -7.95
C ILE A 45 13.26 -1.70 -7.95
N ALA A 46 13.91 -1.36 -6.84
CA ALA A 46 14.69 -0.15 -6.73
C ALA A 46 15.86 -0.09 -7.71
N ARG A 47 16.49 -1.24 -7.98
CA ARG A 47 17.56 -1.39 -8.96
C ARG A 47 17.09 -1.30 -10.42
N LEU A 48 15.78 -1.47 -10.67
CA LEU A 48 15.21 -1.29 -12.01
C LEU A 48 15.05 0.19 -12.40
N ILE A 49 15.06 1.10 -11.43
CA ILE A 49 14.97 2.54 -11.70
C ILE A 49 16.39 3.07 -11.94
N PRO A 50 16.70 3.62 -13.12
CA PRO A 50 17.95 4.32 -13.36
C PRO A 50 18.19 5.39 -12.29
N ILE A 51 19.40 5.46 -11.73
CA ILE A 51 19.73 6.32 -10.57
C ILE A 51 19.33 7.79 -10.81
N LYS A 52 19.44 8.29 -12.04
CA LYS A 52 19.02 9.65 -12.40
C LYS A 52 17.51 9.87 -12.31
N GLU A 53 16.70 8.87 -12.66
CA GLU A 53 15.24 8.95 -12.64
C GLU A 53 14.69 8.76 -11.22
N ARG A 54 15.36 7.94 -10.40
CA ARG A 54 15.00 7.71 -8.98
C ARG A 54 15.01 9.00 -8.17
N LYS A 55 16.04 9.83 -8.31
CA LYS A 55 16.12 11.11 -7.59
C LYS A 55 14.98 12.05 -7.96
N THR A 56 14.65 12.15 -9.25
CA THR A 56 13.54 12.98 -9.74
C THR A 56 12.19 12.42 -9.27
N PHE A 57 12.03 11.10 -9.26
CA PHE A 57 10.84 10.44 -8.76
C PHE A 57 10.64 10.66 -7.24
N ASP A 58 11.68 10.48 -6.45
CA ASP A 58 11.65 10.68 -4.99
C ASP A 58 11.33 12.16 -4.65
N GLN A 59 11.89 13.10 -5.41
CA GLN A 59 11.56 14.53 -5.29
C GLN A 59 10.10 14.82 -5.63
N CYS A 60 9.58 14.24 -6.72
CA CYS A 60 8.18 14.40 -7.11
C CYS A 60 7.23 13.81 -6.07
N GLN A 61 7.52 12.62 -5.52
CA GLN A 61 6.72 12.04 -4.44
C GLN A 61 6.73 12.93 -3.19
N ALA A 62 7.89 13.46 -2.81
CA ALA A 62 8.00 14.32 -1.63
C ALA A 62 7.19 15.62 -1.79
N GLU A 63 7.13 16.19 -2.99
CA GLU A 63 6.27 17.34 -3.28
C GLU A 63 4.78 16.99 -3.18
N VAL A 64 4.37 15.84 -3.74
CA VAL A 64 2.98 15.37 -3.65
C VAL A 64 2.57 15.14 -2.20
N GLU A 65 3.42 14.51 -1.40
CA GLU A 65 3.15 14.25 0.02
C GLU A 65 3.05 15.55 0.84
N ARG A 66 3.93 16.53 0.57
CA ARG A 66 3.84 17.87 1.19
C ARG A 66 2.59 18.63 0.77
N SER A 67 2.16 18.46 -0.48
CA SER A 67 0.97 19.12 -1.04
C SER A 67 -0.32 18.40 -0.68
N ARG A 68 -0.22 17.18 -0.13
CA ARG A 68 -1.37 16.40 0.29
C ARG A 68 -1.96 17.09 1.53
N PRO A 69 -3.20 17.58 1.46
CA PRO A 69 -3.86 18.10 2.64
C PRO A 69 -3.89 16.96 3.67
N HIS A 70 -3.25 17.18 4.82
CA HIS A 70 -3.40 16.28 5.96
C HIS A 70 -4.85 16.44 6.43
N PRO A 71 -5.70 15.41 6.32
CA PRO A 71 -7.06 15.53 6.82
C PRO A 71 -6.99 15.69 8.33
N ALA A 72 -7.23 16.90 8.83
CA ALA A 72 -7.48 17.11 10.24
C ALA A 72 -8.83 16.46 10.56
N GLY A 73 -8.81 15.41 11.38
CA GLY A 73 -10.02 14.89 12.07
C GLY A 73 -10.73 13.68 11.46
N GLY A 74 -10.41 13.23 10.24
CA GLY A 74 -11.11 12.08 9.64
C GLY A 74 -10.72 10.75 10.30
N LYS A 75 -11.69 10.05 10.91
CA LYS A 75 -11.48 8.68 11.44
C LYS A 75 -11.02 7.76 10.31
N GLU A 76 -9.79 7.26 10.39
CA GLU A 76 -9.21 6.38 9.37
C GLU A 76 -9.92 5.02 9.34
N LEU A 77 -10.50 4.66 8.20
CA LEU A 77 -11.12 3.35 7.97
C LEU A 77 -10.06 2.30 7.56
N GLY A 78 -8.99 2.17 8.33
CA GLY A 78 -7.99 1.12 8.15
C GLY A 78 -7.27 1.09 6.78
N PRO A 79 -6.40 0.09 6.55
CA PRO A 79 -5.46 0.08 5.42
C PRO A 79 -6.09 -0.11 4.03
N CYS A 80 -7.43 -0.21 3.94
CA CYS A 80 -8.19 -0.34 2.69
C CYS A 80 -9.40 0.60 2.63
N GLY A 81 -9.53 1.59 3.53
CA GLY A 81 -10.72 2.42 3.61
C GLY A 81 -10.42 3.91 3.60
N GLY A 82 -11.09 4.62 2.68
CA GLY A 82 -11.04 6.08 2.56
C GLY A 82 -11.67 6.82 3.74
N ILE A 83 -11.64 8.14 3.66
CA ILE A 83 -12.09 9.09 4.69
C ILE A 83 -13.60 9.33 4.55
N ILE A 84 -14.35 9.22 5.64
CA ILE A 84 -15.72 9.77 5.75
C ILE A 84 -15.58 11.23 6.22
N PRO A 85 -16.07 12.23 5.46
CA PRO A 85 -16.13 13.60 5.93
C PRO A 85 -17.08 13.70 7.13
N GLU A 86 -16.63 14.34 8.21
CA GLU A 86 -17.53 14.75 9.30
C GLU A 86 -18.31 15.98 8.82
N ASP A 87 -19.41 15.75 8.10
CA ASP A 87 -20.43 16.79 7.95
C ASP A 87 -21.49 16.57 9.03
N ASP A 88 -21.54 17.57 9.91
CA ASP A 88 -22.56 17.96 10.88
C ASP A 88 -23.78 17.02 11.01
N THR A 89 -23.84 16.30 12.13
CA THR A 89 -25.09 15.71 12.61
C THR A 89 -26.15 16.80 12.81
N SER A 90 -27.28 16.76 12.09
CA SER A 90 -28.65 16.78 12.67
C SER A 90 -29.80 16.80 11.64
N ASN A 91 -30.63 15.75 11.71
CA ASN A 91 -32.10 15.71 11.53
C ASN A 91 -32.78 16.19 10.23
N GLY A 92 -33.43 15.23 9.55
CA GLY A 92 -34.53 15.48 8.62
C GLY A 92 -35.12 14.17 8.08
N ALA A 93 -36.26 13.77 8.65
CA ALA A 93 -37.04 12.57 8.32
C ALA A 93 -37.60 12.58 6.89
N GLU A 94 -37.91 11.38 6.38
CA GLU A 94 -38.94 11.00 5.38
C GLU A 94 -38.97 11.82 4.05
N GLU A 95 -38.98 11.24 2.86
CA GLU A 95 -40.02 10.35 2.35
C GLU A 95 -39.54 9.80 0.99
N HIS A 96 -39.66 8.49 0.77
CA HIS A 96 -39.63 7.91 -0.57
C HIS A 96 -41.03 8.14 -1.17
N SER A 97 -41.12 8.81 -2.33
CA SER A 97 -42.25 8.57 -3.23
C SER A 97 -41.91 8.89 -4.68
N HIS A 98 -42.53 8.04 -5.51
CA HIS A 98 -42.56 7.90 -6.97
C HIS A 98 -42.35 9.15 -7.82
#